data_AF-A0A9X0CCS7-F1
#
_entry.id   AF-A0A9X0CCS7-F1
#
_cell.length_a   1.000
_cell.length_b   1.000
_cell.length_c   1.000
_cell.angle_alpha   90.00
_cell.angle_beta   90.00
_cell.angle_gamma   90.00
#
_symmetry.space_group_name_H-M   'P 1'
#
loop_
_entity.id
_entity.type
_entity.pdbx_description
1 polymer ?
#
loop_
_entity_poly.entity_id
_entity_poly.type
_entity_poly.pdbx_seq_one_letter_code
_entity_poly.pdbx_strand_id
1 'polypeptide(L)'
;MKGPNAGLGGISLAGSCRVEGDAICSPLFDGHACICYVQELKGELFSVTSKSQLKSVSDKYNAKVPPPLTSQFTERVNKPEAVKSYKEREKREVTHLYPSAEEQDHLQSSTTTSEEPVRRQRKQAKCHKCGKPMKGHSASVCNTDNSTN
;
A
#
# COMPACT_ATOMS: atom_id res chain seq x y z
N MET A 1 -40.62 47.05 -34.30
CA MET A 1 -41.05 45.65 -34.16
C MET A 1 -39.82 44.74 -34.28
N LYS A 2 -39.70 43.80 -33.34
CA LYS A 2 -39.02 42.48 -33.36
C LYS A 2 -37.79 42.25 -34.27
N GLY A 3 -36.71 41.76 -33.65
CA GLY A 3 -35.59 41.04 -34.30
C GLY A 3 -36.02 39.68 -34.91
N PRO A 4 -35.10 38.72 -35.19
CA PRO A 4 -34.16 38.19 -34.18
C PRO A 4 -32.78 37.67 -34.68
N ASN A 5 -31.91 37.42 -33.69
CA ASN A 5 -30.92 36.33 -33.50
C ASN A 5 -30.10 35.76 -34.67
N ALA A 6 -28.77 35.83 -34.50
CA ALA A 6 -27.89 34.66 -34.62
C ALA A 6 -26.64 34.86 -33.74
N GLY A 7 -26.67 34.29 -32.53
CA GLY A 7 -25.50 34.18 -31.67
C GLY A 7 -24.64 33.01 -32.11
N LEU A 8 -23.43 33.30 -32.59
CA LEU A 8 -22.34 32.33 -32.65
C LEU A 8 -21.56 32.46 -31.34
N GLY A 9 -21.80 31.52 -30.44
CA GLY A 9 -21.10 31.41 -29.17
C GLY A 9 -19.60 31.21 -29.40
N GLY A 10 -18.82 32.23 -29.04
CA GLY A 10 -17.37 32.14 -28.97
C GLY A 10 -16.95 31.16 -27.88
N ILE A 11 -16.12 30.20 -28.26
CA ILE A 11 -15.38 29.34 -27.33
C ILE A 11 -14.35 30.24 -26.64
N SER A 12 -14.68 30.77 -25.47
CA SER A 12 -13.72 31.45 -24.61
C SER A 12 -12.93 30.40 -23.82
N LEU A 13 -11.85 29.90 -24.43
CA LEU A 13 -10.79 29.19 -23.71
C LEU A 13 -9.73 30.20 -23.29
N ALA A 14 -10.13 31.13 -22.43
CA ALA A 14 -9.22 32.04 -21.73
C ALA A 14 -9.23 31.71 -20.24
N GLY A 15 -8.76 30.51 -19.89
CA GLY A 15 -8.27 30.23 -18.54
C GLY A 15 -6.89 30.87 -18.36
N SER A 16 -6.85 32.21 -18.31
CA SER A 16 -5.62 32.95 -18.04
C SER A 16 -5.41 32.97 -16.53
N CYS A 17 -4.61 32.03 -16.01
CA CYS A 17 -4.13 32.08 -14.64
C CYS A 17 -3.07 33.20 -14.52
N ARG A 18 -3.52 34.45 -14.37
CA ARG A 18 -2.68 35.48 -13.76
C ARG A 18 -2.74 35.28 -12.25
N VAL A 19 -1.63 34.89 -11.65
CA VAL A 19 -1.48 34.90 -10.20
C VAL A 19 -0.34 35.87 -9.88
N GLU A 20 -0.70 37.14 -9.73
CA GLU A 20 0.07 38.06 -8.91
C GLU A 20 -0.28 37.75 -7.45
N GLY A 21 0.74 37.49 -6.63
CA GLY A 21 0.61 37.36 -5.17
C GLY A 21 0.73 35.92 -4.67
N ASP A 22 1.90 35.64 -4.06
CA ASP A 22 2.16 34.75 -2.92
C ASP A 22 1.11 33.66 -2.63
N ALA A 23 0.90 32.76 -3.59
CA ALA A 23 0.15 31.54 -3.34
C ALA A 23 1.07 30.50 -2.70
N ILE A 24 0.99 30.39 -1.37
CA ILE A 24 1.42 29.22 -0.62
C ILE A 24 0.67 28.02 -1.22
N CYS A 25 1.36 27.25 -2.05
CA CYS A 25 0.85 26.02 -2.65
C CYS A 25 0.61 25.02 -1.51
N SER A 26 -0.66 24.87 -1.11
CA SER A 26 -1.05 23.99 -0.01
C SER A 26 -0.99 22.52 -0.45
N PRO A 27 -0.55 21.59 0.42
CA PRO A 27 -0.35 20.20 0.05
C PRO A 27 -1.62 19.41 0.37
N LEU A 28 -2.62 19.47 -0.50
CA LEU A 28 -3.63 18.41 -0.55
C LEU A 28 -3.71 17.91 -1.97
N PHE A 29 -3.15 16.71 -2.15
CA PHE A 29 -3.58 15.68 -3.09
C PHE A 29 -4.17 16.20 -4.41
N ASP A 30 -3.33 16.27 -5.44
CA ASP A 30 -3.66 15.85 -6.81
C ASP A 30 -2.42 16.04 -7.72
N GLY A 31 -2.22 15.15 -8.69
CA GLY A 31 -1.07 15.10 -9.61
C GLY A 31 -0.84 16.36 -10.49
N HIS A 32 -1.56 17.45 -10.24
CA HIS A 32 -1.41 18.75 -10.89
C HIS A 32 -0.19 19.56 -10.41
N ALA A 33 0.24 19.39 -9.15
CA ALA A 33 1.38 20.15 -8.61
C ALA A 33 2.70 19.91 -9.37
N CYS A 34 2.88 18.71 -9.92
CA CYS A 34 4.09 18.34 -10.64
C CYS A 34 4.19 19.02 -12.03
N ILE A 35 3.04 19.29 -12.67
CA ILE A 35 3.00 19.88 -14.01
C ILE A 35 3.36 21.38 -13.94
N CYS A 36 2.87 22.09 -12.93
CA CYS A 36 3.16 23.52 -12.74
C CYS A 36 4.65 23.79 -12.51
N TYR A 37 5.29 23.02 -11.63
CA TYR A 37 6.73 23.15 -11.36
C TYR A 37 7.61 22.95 -12.61
N VAL A 38 7.32 21.91 -13.41
CA VAL A 38 8.09 21.62 -14.63
C VAL A 38 7.87 22.71 -15.70
N GLN A 39 6.67 23.27 -15.79
CA GLN A 39 6.38 24.37 -16.72
C GLN A 39 7.10 25.67 -16.30
N GLU A 40 7.12 25.99 -15.02
CA GLU A 40 7.87 27.13 -14.48
C GLU A 40 9.37 26.99 -14.73
N LEU A 41 9.95 25.82 -14.44
CA LEU A 41 11.35 25.52 -14.74
C LEU A 41 11.69 25.70 -16.22
N LYS A 42 10.83 25.20 -17.11
CA LYS A 42 11.01 25.37 -18.56
C LYS A 42 10.92 26.84 -18.94
N GLY A 43 9.94 27.58 -18.42
CA GLY A 43 9.79 29.01 -18.67
C GLY A 43 11.03 29.80 -18.25
N GLU A 44 11.54 29.56 -17.05
CA GLU A 44 12.76 30.21 -16.56
C GLU A 44 13.99 29.79 -17.39
N LEU A 45 14.15 28.51 -17.71
CA LEU A 45 15.34 28.04 -18.44
C LEU A 45 15.37 28.54 -19.89
N PHE A 46 14.23 28.54 -20.58
CA PHE A 46 14.14 28.93 -21.99
C PHE A 46 13.95 30.44 -22.21
N SER A 47 13.64 31.22 -21.16
CA SER A 47 13.58 32.68 -21.24
C SER A 47 14.94 33.37 -21.09
N VAL A 48 15.96 32.64 -20.63
CA VAL A 48 17.31 33.20 -20.44
C VAL A 48 17.99 33.43 -21.79
N THR A 49 18.39 34.67 -22.04
CA THR A 49 19.06 35.09 -23.30
C THR A 49 20.57 35.31 -23.12
N SER A 50 21.07 35.39 -21.88
CA SER A 50 22.46 35.74 -21.58
C SER A 50 23.13 34.79 -20.59
N LYS A 51 24.47 34.66 -20.68
CA LYS A 51 25.26 33.76 -19.81
C LYS A 51 25.27 34.20 -18.33
N SER A 52 25.18 35.50 -18.06
CA SER A 52 25.11 36.03 -16.68
C SER A 52 23.81 35.62 -15.99
N GLN A 53 22.69 35.64 -16.73
CA GLN A 53 21.39 35.18 -16.24
C GLN A 53 21.39 33.66 -15.99
N LEU A 54 22.02 32.86 -16.86
CA LEU A 54 22.16 31.41 -16.64
C LEU A 54 22.87 31.11 -15.31
N LYS A 55 23.91 31.86 -14.98
CA LYS A 55 24.61 31.71 -13.69
C LYS A 55 23.68 32.01 -12.51
N SER A 56 22.91 33.10 -12.59
CA SER A 56 21.95 33.45 -11.54
C SER A 56 20.85 32.39 -11.35
N VAL A 57 20.36 31.78 -12.45
CA VAL A 57 19.38 30.70 -12.41
C VAL A 57 20.01 29.45 -11.79
N SER A 58 21.23 29.10 -12.20
CA SER A 58 21.98 27.98 -11.61
C SER A 58 22.17 28.16 -10.11
N ASP A 59 22.60 29.34 -9.66
CA ASP A 59 22.84 29.63 -8.24
C ASP A 59 21.55 29.52 -7.42
N LYS A 60 20.41 30.00 -7.94
CA LYS A 60 19.08 29.87 -7.31
C LYS A 60 18.69 28.42 -7.07
N TYR A 61 18.92 27.54 -8.04
CA TYR A 61 18.54 26.13 -7.92
C TYR A 61 19.55 25.32 -7.11
N ASN A 62 20.84 25.64 -7.21
CA ASN A 62 21.88 25.03 -6.37
C ASN A 62 21.61 25.27 -4.88
N ALA A 63 21.10 26.46 -4.51
CA ALA A 63 20.71 26.76 -3.13
C ALA A 63 19.51 25.93 -2.61
N LYS A 64 18.68 25.39 -3.51
CA LYS A 64 17.51 24.56 -3.18
C LYS A 64 17.82 23.06 -3.18
N VAL A 65 19.05 22.66 -3.54
CA VAL A 65 19.43 21.24 -3.58
C VAL A 65 19.43 20.71 -2.15
N PRO A 66 18.59 19.69 -1.83
CA PRO A 66 18.61 19.10 -0.51
C PRO A 66 19.95 18.38 -0.27
N PRO A 67 20.35 18.21 0.99
CA PRO A 67 21.51 17.41 1.34
C PRO A 67 21.42 16.00 0.71
N PRO A 68 22.54 15.40 0.29
CA PRO A 68 22.52 14.07 -0.28
C PRO A 68 21.95 13.07 0.73
N LEU A 69 21.17 12.11 0.24
CA LEU A 69 20.51 11.10 1.07
C LEU A 69 21.49 10.33 1.97
N THR A 70 22.74 10.19 1.53
CA THR A 70 23.82 9.55 2.29
C THR A 70 24.20 10.31 3.57
N SER A 71 23.98 11.63 3.63
CA SER A 71 24.26 12.44 4.83
C SER A 71 23.23 12.22 5.94
N GLN A 72 22.07 11.64 5.64
CA GLN A 72 21.03 11.34 6.64
C GLN A 72 21.40 10.15 7.52
N PHE A 73 22.34 9.30 7.07
CA PHE A 73 22.77 8.11 7.79
C PHE A 73 24.13 8.35 8.44
N THR A 74 24.14 9.12 9.52
CA THR A 74 25.34 9.41 10.34
C THR A 74 25.93 8.15 10.98
N GLU A 75 25.10 7.14 11.22
CA GLU A 75 25.47 5.85 11.81
C GLU A 75 26.08 4.86 10.79
N ARG A 76 26.40 5.31 9.56
CA ARG A 76 27.00 4.42 8.57
C ARG A 76 28.36 3.92 9.04
N VAL A 77 28.40 2.61 9.28
CA VAL A 77 29.63 1.87 9.60
C VAL A 77 30.64 2.03 8.46
N ASN A 78 31.89 2.32 8.82
CA ASN A 78 32.97 2.44 7.85
C ASN A 78 33.23 1.09 7.16
N LYS A 79 33.68 1.11 5.90
CA LYS A 79 34.00 -0.10 5.13
C LYS A 79 34.85 -1.14 5.90
N PRO A 80 35.98 -0.79 6.55
CA PRO A 80 36.78 -1.77 7.28
C PRO A 80 36.02 -2.40 8.47
N GLU A 81 35.20 -1.62 9.16
CA GLU A 81 34.41 -2.08 10.30
C GLU A 81 33.25 -2.97 9.86
N ALA A 82 32.61 -2.65 8.73
CA ALA A 82 31.59 -3.48 8.12
C ALA A 82 32.15 -4.85 7.70
N VAL A 83 33.36 -4.89 7.14
CA VAL A 83 34.06 -6.15 6.80
C VAL A 83 34.41 -6.95 8.04
N LYS A 84 34.85 -6.30 9.12
CA LYS A 84 35.13 -6.96 10.40
C LYS A 84 33.87 -7.59 10.98
N SER A 85 32.77 -6.83 11.05
CA SER A 85 31.46 -7.31 11.52
C SER A 85 30.95 -8.49 10.69
N TYR A 86 31.14 -8.45 9.36
CA TYR A 86 30.82 -9.58 8.49
C TYR A 86 31.61 -10.84 8.83
N LYS A 87 32.94 -10.74 8.95
CA LYS A 87 33.81 -11.88 9.31
C LYS A 87 33.49 -12.42 10.70
N GLU A 88 33.10 -11.55 11.64
CA GLU A 88 32.65 -11.97 12.97
C GLU A 88 31.33 -12.74 12.92
N ARG A 89 30.38 -12.33 12.07
CA ARG A 89 29.14 -13.09 11.87
C ARG A 89 29.38 -14.44 11.21
N GLU A 90 30.28 -14.51 10.24
CA GLU A 90 30.65 -15.75 9.56
C GLU A 90 31.27 -16.78 10.51
N LYS A 91 32.01 -16.31 11.52
CA LYS A 91 32.60 -17.17 12.56
C LYS A 91 31.60 -17.68 13.60
N ARG A 92 30.42 -17.08 13.71
CA ARG A 92 29.39 -17.56 14.63
C ARG A 92 28.77 -18.82 14.03
N GLU A 93 28.59 -19.85 14.86
CA GLU A 93 27.88 -21.04 14.43
C GLU A 93 26.50 -20.66 13.91
N VAL A 94 26.14 -21.18 12.74
CA VAL A 94 24.83 -20.96 12.13
C VAL A 94 23.82 -21.65 13.04
N THR A 95 23.11 -20.86 13.85
CA THR A 95 21.96 -21.37 14.59
C THR A 95 20.92 -21.77 13.55
N HIS A 96 20.70 -23.07 13.38
CA HIS A 96 19.64 -23.57 12.53
C HIS A 96 18.30 -23.05 13.06
N LEU A 97 17.58 -22.27 12.26
CA LEU A 97 16.28 -21.69 12.63
C LEU A 97 15.19 -22.75 12.81
N TYR A 98 15.44 -23.96 12.31
CA TYR A 98 14.56 -25.10 12.39
C TYR A 98 15.38 -26.33 12.78
N PRO A 99 14.76 -27.30 13.47
CA PRO A 99 15.38 -28.60 13.71
C PRO A 99 15.82 -29.24 12.39
N SER A 100 16.87 -30.06 12.46
CA SER A 100 17.33 -30.84 11.31
C SER A 100 16.22 -31.78 10.82
N ALA A 101 16.31 -32.27 9.58
CA ALA A 101 15.34 -33.23 9.05
C ALA A 101 15.25 -34.48 9.95
N GLU A 102 16.38 -34.95 10.47
CA GLU A 102 16.45 -36.09 11.40
C GLU A 102 15.76 -35.80 12.73
N GLU A 103 15.92 -34.59 13.27
CA GLU A 103 15.23 -34.14 14.48
C GLU A 103 13.71 -33.98 14.24
N GLN A 104 13.31 -33.53 13.06
CA GLN A 104 11.90 -33.43 12.67
C GLN A 104 11.24 -34.80 12.58
N ASP A 105 11.91 -35.79 11.98
CA ASP A 105 11.42 -37.16 11.89
C ASP A 105 11.26 -37.80 13.28
N HIS A 106 12.19 -37.52 14.20
CA HIS A 106 12.09 -37.95 15.59
C HIS A 106 10.91 -37.29 16.33
N LEU A 107 10.69 -35.99 16.12
CA LEU A 107 9.56 -35.28 16.71
C LEU A 107 8.21 -35.79 16.16
N GLN A 108 8.12 -36.07 14.86
CA GLN A 108 6.91 -36.57 14.22
C GLN A 108 6.58 -38.03 14.62
N SER A 109 7.60 -38.88 14.76
CA SER A 109 7.42 -40.24 15.26
C SER A 109 6.96 -40.28 16.72
N SER A 110 7.40 -39.34 17.56
CA SER A 110 6.92 -39.23 18.95
C SER A 110 5.45 -38.77 19.05
N THR A 111 4.94 -38.01 18.07
CA THR A 111 3.54 -37.54 18.03
C THR A 111 2.55 -38.54 17.44
N THR A 112 3.01 -39.62 16.80
CA THR A 112 2.12 -40.62 16.17
C THR A 112 1.74 -41.77 17.10
N THR A 113 2.26 -41.80 18.34
CA THR A 113 1.98 -42.88 19.31
C THR A 113 0.96 -42.54 20.40
N SER A 114 0.36 -41.34 20.38
CA SER A 114 -0.73 -41.00 21.30
C SER A 114 -1.96 -40.49 20.54
N GLU A 115 -3.02 -41.28 20.64
CA GLU A 115 -4.42 -40.96 20.32
C GLU A 115 -4.78 -40.99 18.83
N GLU A 116 -5.30 -42.15 18.40
CA GLU A 116 -6.21 -42.17 17.25
C GLU A 116 -7.32 -41.12 17.47
N PRO A 117 -7.65 -40.30 16.46
CA PRO A 117 -8.74 -39.34 16.59
C PRO A 117 -10.05 -40.12 16.68
N VAL A 118 -10.59 -40.25 17.89
CA VAL A 118 -11.95 -40.74 18.10
C VAL A 118 -12.89 -39.82 17.31
N ARG A 119 -13.38 -40.33 16.17
CA ARG A 119 -14.37 -39.64 15.34
C ARG A 119 -15.62 -39.39 16.18
N ARG A 120 -15.75 -38.19 16.75
CA ARG A 120 -16.96 -37.78 17.47
C ARG A 120 -18.12 -37.82 16.48
N GLN A 121 -19.02 -38.78 16.65
CA GLN A 121 -20.24 -38.86 15.85
C GLN A 121 -21.06 -37.58 16.08
N ARG A 122 -21.20 -36.76 15.04
CA ARG A 122 -21.96 -35.50 15.10
C ARG A 122 -23.43 -35.85 15.32
N LYS A 123 -24.02 -35.37 16.43
CA LYS A 123 -25.45 -35.54 16.71
C LYS A 123 -26.28 -34.93 15.57
N GLN A 124 -27.25 -35.68 15.07
CA GLN A 124 -28.13 -35.21 13.99
C GLN A 124 -29.02 -34.07 14.48
N ALA A 125 -29.20 -33.05 13.63
CA ALA A 125 -30.09 -31.93 13.92
C ALA A 125 -31.56 -32.40 14.00
N LYS A 126 -32.25 -31.97 15.05
CA LYS A 126 -33.67 -32.25 15.29
C LYS A 126 -34.49 -31.03 14.91
N CYS A 127 -35.68 -31.25 14.36
CA CYS A 127 -36.62 -30.18 14.05
C CYS A 127 -37.13 -29.55 15.36
N HIS A 128 -37.06 -28.22 15.47
CA HIS A 128 -37.55 -27.51 16.65
C HIS A 128 -39.08 -27.64 16.84
N LYS A 129 -39.83 -27.90 15.76
CA LYS A 129 -41.30 -27.97 15.82
C LYS A 129 -41.83 -29.36 16.25
N CYS A 130 -41.22 -30.44 15.78
CA CYS A 130 -41.72 -31.81 16.04
C CYS A 130 -40.72 -32.73 16.78
N GLY A 131 -39.50 -32.25 17.06
CA GLY A 131 -38.45 -33.01 17.77
C GLY A 131 -37.84 -34.17 16.98
N LYS A 132 -38.38 -34.53 15.81
CA LYS A 132 -37.88 -35.61 14.94
C LYS A 132 -36.63 -35.16 14.17
N PRO A 133 -35.75 -36.08 13.74
CA PRO A 133 -34.58 -35.75 12.92
C PRO A 133 -35.00 -34.99 11.66
N MET A 134 -34.25 -33.96 11.26
CA MET A 134 -34.56 -33.18 10.05
C MET A 134 -34.30 -33.95 8.74
N LYS A 135 -33.98 -35.25 8.82
CA LYS A 135 -33.83 -36.12 7.66
C LYS A 135 -35.23 -36.53 7.18
N GLY A 136 -35.74 -35.79 6.20
CA GLY A 136 -37.05 -36.06 5.57
C GLY A 136 -38.00 -34.86 5.56
N HIS A 137 -37.71 -33.78 6.29
CA HIS A 137 -38.42 -32.51 6.18
C HIS A 137 -37.56 -31.35 6.71
N SER A 138 -37.74 -30.15 6.16
CA SER A 138 -37.18 -28.93 6.74
C SER A 138 -38.12 -28.38 7.82
N ALA A 139 -37.60 -27.54 8.72
CA ALA A 139 -38.40 -26.92 9.78
C ALA A 139 -39.57 -26.06 9.25
N SER A 140 -39.45 -25.56 8.00
CA SER A 140 -40.49 -24.77 7.34
C SER A 140 -41.65 -25.63 6.84
N VAL A 141 -41.40 -26.86 6.39
CA VAL A 141 -42.40 -27.77 5.82
C VAL A 141 -42.83 -28.85 6.83
N CYS A 142 -42.64 -28.58 8.13
CA CYS A 142 -43.03 -29.48 9.19
C CYS A 142 -44.56 -29.43 9.37
N ASN A 143 -45.26 -30.45 8.88
CA ASN A 143 -46.68 -30.65 9.16
C ASN A 143 -46.83 -31.16 10.60
N THR A 144 -47.28 -30.30 11.51
CA THR A 144 -47.47 -30.62 12.94
C THR A 144 -48.82 -31.27 13.23
N ASP A 145 -49.37 -32.01 12.27
CA ASP A 145 -50.65 -32.69 12.43
C ASP A 145 -50.39 -34.19 12.60
N ASN A 146 -50.81 -34.70 13.76
CA ASN A 146 -50.69 -36.08 14.28
C ASN A 146 -49.40 -36.46 15.02
N SER A 147 -49.36 -36.13 16.32
CA SER A 147 -49.32 -37.15 17.40
C SER A 147 -49.51 -36.49 18.77
N THR A 148 -50.77 -36.30 19.18
CA THR A 148 -51.16 -36.13 20.59
C THR A 148 -52.13 -37.26 20.95
N ASN A 149 -51.56 -38.42 21.29
CA ASN A 149 -51.87 -39.27 22.46
C ASN A 149 -51.07 -40.57 22.34
#